data_AF-D5EPT1-F1
#
_entry.id   AF-D5EPT1-F1
#
_cell.length_a   1.000
_cell.length_b   1.000
_cell.length_c   1.000
_cell.angle_alpha   90.00
_cell.angle_beta   90.00
_cell.angle_gamma   90.00
#
_symmetry.space_group_name_H-M   'P 1'
#
loop_
_entity.id
_entity.type
_entity.pdbx_description
1 polymer ?
#
loop_
_entity_poly.entity_id
_entity_poly.type
_entity_poly.pdbx_seq_one_letter_code
_entity_poly.pdbx_strand_id
1 'polypeptide(L)'
;MQQLLQIPLLDRGFRITVTLLVLILTSRLLAPVEQPAWETVKARQVELGMEEIEGALGQGLVLGIFGGFRTVIADFLWIQMNQSWRQKERAKLNATLQLVTTLDPRAEFFWINGARMLAYDVPNWRIQQEGGYRVVPESRQQELDREQAEQAFVLLRRAQQYHPDNPKITMEFAQIYLNRLKDHAQAAEWFLKASKQDGAPFYAARIYAELLRRDGLDREAYEFYKQLFLDLPDDNAFAQKPVVLERIRELELELEIPIYERFLPFLEFE
;
A
#
# COMPACT_ATOMS: atom_id res chain seq x y z
N MET A 1 -9.49 -9.72 -59.30
CA MET A 1 -8.56 -10.63 -58.60
C MET A 1 -7.41 -9.79 -58.01
N GLN A 2 -7.65 -8.66 -57.34
CA GLN A 2 -8.05 -8.50 -55.93
C GLN A 2 -7.82 -9.74 -55.04
N GLN A 3 -7.10 -9.49 -53.94
CA GLN A 3 -6.67 -10.37 -52.86
C GLN A 3 -5.39 -11.17 -53.11
N LEU A 4 -4.25 -10.58 -52.76
CA LEU A 4 -3.10 -11.31 -52.22
C LEU A 4 -2.29 -10.36 -51.31
N LEU A 5 -2.48 -10.56 -50.00
CA LEU A 5 -1.57 -10.24 -48.89
C LEU A 5 -1.38 -8.75 -48.52
N GLN A 6 -2.40 -8.15 -47.90
CA GLN A 6 -2.16 -7.14 -46.86
C GLN A 6 -1.58 -7.85 -45.64
N ILE A 7 -0.28 -7.74 -45.40
CA ILE A 7 0.38 -8.25 -44.19
C ILE A 7 0.34 -7.12 -43.14
N PRO A 8 -0.59 -7.13 -42.17
CA PRO A 8 -0.77 -6.03 -41.20
C PRO A 8 0.46 -5.80 -40.29
N LEU A 9 1.36 -6.79 -40.19
CA LEU A 9 2.61 -6.69 -39.43
C LEU A 9 3.68 -5.85 -40.13
N LEU A 10 3.79 -5.95 -41.46
CA LEU A 10 4.73 -5.13 -42.25
C LEU A 10 4.30 -3.66 -42.25
N ASP A 11 2.99 -3.41 -42.30
CA ASP A 11 2.42 -2.06 -42.28
C ASP A 11 2.57 -1.41 -40.90
N ARG A 12 2.43 -2.18 -39.81
CA ARG A 12 2.73 -1.73 -38.44
C ARG A 12 4.24 -1.49 -38.23
N GLY A 13 5.09 -2.40 -38.69
CA GLY A 13 6.55 -2.25 -38.60
C GLY A 13 7.06 -1.03 -39.37
N PHE A 14 6.48 -0.76 -40.54
CA PHE A 14 6.76 0.43 -41.33
C PHE A 14 6.31 1.70 -40.60
N ARG A 15 5.08 1.73 -40.06
CA ARG A 15 4.57 2.89 -39.29
C ARG A 15 5.40 3.16 -38.04
N ILE A 16 5.84 2.13 -37.31
CA ILE A 16 6.71 2.28 -36.13
C ILE A 16 8.06 2.85 -36.56
N THR A 17 8.67 2.29 -37.62
CA THR A 17 9.95 2.77 -38.15
C THR A 17 9.86 4.22 -38.61
N VAL A 18 8.81 4.59 -39.33
CA VAL A 18 8.56 5.97 -39.78
C VAL A 18 8.36 6.90 -38.58
N THR A 19 7.59 6.49 -37.57
CA THR A 19 7.38 7.28 -36.35
C THR A 19 8.69 7.51 -35.60
N LEU A 20 9.51 6.48 -35.43
CA LEU A 20 10.83 6.59 -34.81
C LEU A 20 11.76 7.51 -35.62
N LEU A 21 11.76 7.40 -36.95
CA LEU A 21 12.55 8.27 -37.82
C LEU A 21 12.09 9.72 -37.73
N VAL A 22 10.78 9.98 -37.69
CA VAL A 22 10.23 11.33 -37.51
C VAL A 22 10.63 11.88 -36.14
N LEU A 23 10.56 11.08 -35.07
CA LEU A 23 11.00 11.50 -33.73
C LEU A 23 12.51 11.80 -33.68
N ILE A 24 13.34 10.99 -34.32
CA ILE A 24 14.79 11.22 -34.38
C ILE A 24 15.12 12.47 -35.20
N LEU A 25 14.46 12.65 -36.34
CA LEU A 25 14.66 13.81 -37.22
C LEU A 25 14.17 15.10 -36.56
N THR A 26 12.99 15.08 -35.94
CA THR A 26 12.47 16.23 -35.19
C THR A 26 13.37 16.56 -34.00
N SER A 27 13.81 15.56 -33.23
CA SER A 27 14.79 15.75 -32.15
C SER A 27 16.09 16.40 -32.65
N ARG A 28 16.63 15.97 -33.80
CA ARG A 28 17.83 16.60 -34.38
C ARG A 28 17.59 18.00 -34.93
N LEU A 29 16.41 18.28 -35.47
CA LEU A 29 16.03 19.60 -35.98
C LEU A 29 15.79 20.60 -34.84
N LEU A 30 15.22 20.16 -33.73
CA LEU A 30 15.04 20.99 -32.54
C LEU A 30 16.29 21.08 -31.67
N ALA A 31 17.24 20.14 -31.76
CA ALA A 31 18.49 20.14 -31.00
C ALA A 31 19.22 21.50 -30.94
N PRO A 32 19.41 22.29 -32.02
CA PRO A 32 20.09 23.59 -31.92
C PRO A 32 19.29 24.67 -31.17
N VAL A 33 17.97 24.51 -31.06
CA VAL A 33 17.08 25.39 -30.27
C VAL A 33 16.97 24.90 -28.83
N GLU A 34 16.94 23.59 -28.64
CA GLU A 34 16.89 22.93 -27.33
C GLU A 34 18.23 22.99 -26.61
N GLN A 35 19.37 22.87 -27.29
CA GLN A 35 20.69 22.81 -26.66
C GLN A 35 21.02 24.03 -25.81
N PRO A 36 20.79 25.29 -26.23
CA PRO A 36 21.00 26.46 -25.38
C PRO A 36 20.05 26.48 -24.17
N ALA A 37 18.81 26.03 -24.34
CA ALA A 37 17.85 25.88 -23.25
C ALA A 37 18.26 24.74 -22.30
N TRP A 38 18.87 23.68 -22.83
CA TRP A 38 19.33 22.52 -22.08
C TRP A 38 20.66 22.76 -21.40
N GLU A 39 21.52 23.62 -21.94
CA GLU A 39 22.74 24.10 -21.29
C GLU A 39 22.42 25.07 -20.17
N THR A 40 21.39 25.92 -20.31
CA THR A 40 20.90 26.75 -19.19
C THR A 40 20.20 25.91 -18.12
N VAL A 41 19.45 24.88 -18.51
CA VAL A 41 18.88 23.89 -17.57
C VAL A 41 19.97 23.05 -16.94
N LYS A 42 21.00 22.57 -17.66
CA LYS A 42 22.15 21.80 -17.14
C LYS A 42 23.09 22.62 -16.27
N ALA A 43 23.32 23.87 -16.61
CA ALA A 43 24.06 24.83 -15.78
C ALA A 43 23.26 25.22 -14.53
N ARG A 44 21.92 25.13 -14.57
CA ARG A 44 21.03 25.13 -13.39
C ARG A 44 20.71 23.75 -12.84
N GLN A 45 21.20 22.69 -13.47
CA GLN A 45 21.14 21.32 -12.99
C GLN A 45 22.33 21.20 -12.06
N VAL A 46 22.22 21.98 -10.98
CA VAL A 46 22.68 21.59 -9.66
C VAL A 46 22.42 20.09 -9.58
N GLU A 47 23.45 19.31 -9.23
CA GLU A 47 23.25 17.95 -8.74
C GLU A 47 22.06 18.04 -7.79
N LEU A 48 20.85 17.65 -8.21
CA LEU A 48 19.61 18.03 -7.53
C LEU A 48 19.69 17.51 -6.11
N GLY A 49 20.18 18.38 -5.22
CA GLY A 49 20.41 18.06 -3.84
C GLY A 49 19.04 17.84 -3.24
N MET A 50 18.96 16.89 -2.31
CA MET A 50 17.71 16.64 -1.59
C MET A 50 17.11 17.95 -1.01
N GLU A 51 17.95 18.95 -0.70
CA GLU A 51 17.57 20.31 -0.27
C GLU A 51 16.71 21.11 -1.27
N GLU A 52 17.04 21.11 -2.57
CA GLU A 52 16.25 21.85 -3.58
C GLU A 52 14.94 21.15 -3.92
N ILE A 53 14.94 19.81 -3.86
CA ILE A 53 13.74 18.99 -3.97
C ILE A 53 12.81 19.26 -2.77
N GLU A 54 13.36 19.33 -1.54
CA GLU A 54 12.63 19.73 -0.34
C GLU A 54 12.04 21.15 -0.46
N GLY A 55 12.79 22.09 -1.03
CA GLY A 55 12.32 23.44 -1.32
C GLY A 55 11.19 23.49 -2.36
N ALA A 56 11.26 22.68 -3.42
CA ALA A 56 10.22 22.57 -4.45
C ALA A 56 8.96 21.84 -3.96
N LEU A 57 9.12 20.86 -3.06
CA LEU A 57 8.02 20.15 -2.38
C LEU A 57 7.20 21.11 -1.50
N GLY A 58 7.85 22.07 -0.83
CA GLY A 58 7.17 23.08 -0.01
C GLY A 58 6.34 24.11 -0.81
N GLN A 59 6.58 24.25 -2.11
CA GLN A 59 5.98 25.31 -2.94
C GLN A 59 5.05 24.81 -4.06
N GLY A 60 4.76 23.51 -4.13
CA GLY A 60 3.83 22.95 -5.14
C GLY A 60 4.35 23.00 -6.60
N LEU A 61 5.60 23.41 -6.81
CA LEU A 61 6.24 23.56 -8.13
C LEU A 61 6.52 22.25 -8.86
N VAL A 62 6.46 21.12 -8.14
CA VAL A 62 6.72 19.77 -8.67
C VAL A 62 5.76 19.38 -9.80
N LEU A 63 4.54 19.93 -9.82
CA LEU A 63 3.53 19.64 -10.86
C LEU A 63 3.86 20.28 -12.22
N GLY A 64 4.55 21.42 -12.24
CA GLY A 64 4.86 22.15 -13.47
C GLY A 64 6.15 21.69 -14.17
N ILE A 65 7.14 21.22 -13.40
CA ILE A 65 8.48 20.91 -13.91
C ILE A 65 8.52 19.61 -14.71
N PHE A 66 7.71 18.62 -14.34
CA PHE A 66 7.78 17.27 -14.92
C PHE A 66 6.65 16.92 -15.90
N GLY A 67 5.62 17.76 -16.01
CA GLY A 67 4.50 17.55 -16.94
C GLY A 67 3.94 16.12 -16.90
N GLY A 68 3.80 15.49 -18.08
CA GLY A 68 3.32 14.11 -18.22
C GLY A 68 4.28 13.00 -17.77
N PHE A 69 5.55 13.33 -17.46
CA PHE A 69 6.57 12.33 -17.09
C PHE A 69 6.67 12.07 -15.59
N ARG A 70 5.85 12.75 -14.77
CA ARG A 70 5.87 12.61 -13.30
C ARG A 70 5.80 11.16 -12.80
N THR A 71 5.04 10.31 -13.49
CA THR A 71 4.88 8.89 -13.11
C THR A 71 6.15 8.09 -13.36
N VAL A 72 6.79 8.27 -14.52
CA VAL A 72 8.06 7.62 -14.87
C VAL A 72 9.18 8.08 -13.92
N ILE A 73 9.19 9.35 -13.55
CA ILE A 73 10.16 9.90 -12.59
C ILE A 73 9.91 9.32 -11.21
N ALA A 74 8.66 9.20 -10.76
CA ALA A 74 8.31 8.56 -9.50
C ALA A 74 8.81 7.11 -9.46
N ASP A 75 8.60 6.33 -10.52
CA ASP A 75 9.09 4.95 -10.64
C ASP A 75 10.62 4.88 -10.57
N PHE A 76 11.31 5.76 -11.28
CA PHE A 76 12.78 5.82 -11.26
C PHE A 76 13.33 6.18 -9.88
N LEU A 77 12.73 7.18 -9.22
CA LEU A 77 13.08 7.56 -7.85
C LEU A 77 12.82 6.42 -6.87
N TRP A 78 11.73 5.67 -7.04
CA TRP A 78 11.45 4.49 -6.24
C TRP A 78 12.52 3.41 -6.41
N ILE A 79 12.97 3.15 -7.63
CA ILE A 79 14.07 2.20 -7.90
C ILE A 79 15.37 2.68 -7.23
N GLN A 80 15.69 3.96 -7.33
CA GLN A 80 16.86 4.55 -6.67
C GLN A 80 16.77 4.49 -5.14
N MET A 81 15.57 4.67 -4.58
CA MET A 81 15.31 4.60 -3.13
C MET A 81 15.83 3.30 -2.51
N ASN A 82 15.87 2.21 -3.27
CA ASN A 82 16.40 0.92 -2.83
C ASN A 82 17.86 1.05 -2.32
N GLN A 83 18.67 1.96 -2.90
CA GLN A 83 20.01 2.24 -2.40
C GLN A 83 19.96 2.86 -0.99
N SER A 84 19.16 3.91 -0.80
CA SER A 84 18.99 4.58 0.49
C SER A 84 18.42 3.64 1.56
N TRP A 85 17.45 2.78 1.16
CA TRP A 85 16.88 1.76 2.03
C TRP A 85 17.93 0.72 2.46
N ARG A 86 18.75 0.21 1.52
CA ARG A 86 19.86 -0.70 1.85
C ARG A 86 20.89 -0.08 2.79
N GLN A 87 21.17 1.20 2.60
CA GLN A 87 22.10 1.97 3.45
C GLN A 87 21.45 2.43 4.77
N LYS A 88 20.16 2.13 4.99
CA LYS A 88 19.38 2.51 6.18
C LYS A 88 19.35 4.04 6.40
N GLU A 89 19.39 4.81 5.32
CA GLU A 89 19.39 6.27 5.34
C GLU A 89 17.96 6.80 5.52
N ARG A 90 17.53 6.88 6.79
CA ARG A 90 16.15 7.24 7.18
C ARG A 90 15.67 8.57 6.59
N ALA A 91 16.49 9.62 6.64
CA ALA A 91 16.13 10.94 6.13
C ALA A 91 15.87 10.89 4.61
N LYS A 92 16.78 10.26 3.85
CA LYS A 92 16.61 10.11 2.38
C LYS A 92 15.43 9.23 2.03
N LEU A 93 15.19 8.14 2.78
CA LEU A 93 13.99 7.32 2.62
C LEU A 93 12.73 8.17 2.75
N ASN A 94 12.61 8.95 3.84
CA ASN A 94 11.44 9.79 4.09
C ASN A 94 11.24 10.85 2.99
N ALA A 95 12.31 11.55 2.60
CA ALA A 95 12.27 12.54 1.53
C ALA A 95 11.82 11.91 0.19
N THR A 96 12.37 10.74 -0.17
CA THR A 96 11.98 10.04 -1.39
C THR A 96 10.53 9.56 -1.33
N LEU A 97 10.07 9.00 -0.21
CA LEU A 97 8.67 8.58 -0.03
C LEU A 97 7.70 9.75 -0.22
N GLN A 98 8.01 10.91 0.38
CA GLN A 98 7.21 12.13 0.18
C GLN A 98 7.21 12.59 -1.28
N LEU A 99 8.36 12.54 -1.94
CA LEU A 99 8.49 12.93 -3.35
C LEU A 99 7.71 12.01 -4.29
N VAL A 100 7.89 10.69 -4.20
CA VAL A 100 7.22 9.75 -5.13
C VAL A 100 5.71 9.77 -4.97
N THR A 101 5.22 9.93 -3.73
CA THR A 101 3.78 10.02 -3.45
C THR A 101 3.17 11.36 -3.86
N THR A 102 3.98 12.40 -3.94
CA THR A 102 3.58 13.71 -4.49
C THR A 102 3.58 13.69 -6.02
N LEU A 103 4.55 13.00 -6.64
CA LEU A 103 4.67 12.87 -8.09
C LEU A 103 3.58 11.99 -8.71
N ASP A 104 3.32 10.82 -8.13
CA ASP A 104 2.20 9.96 -8.54
C ASP A 104 1.37 9.49 -7.35
N PRO A 105 0.44 10.33 -6.86
CA PRO A 105 -0.42 9.97 -5.73
C PRO A 105 -1.38 8.82 -6.05
N ARG A 106 -1.61 8.49 -7.33
CA ARG A 106 -2.50 7.40 -7.76
C ARG A 106 -1.84 6.02 -7.60
N ALA A 107 -0.54 5.95 -7.42
CA ALA A 107 0.17 4.69 -7.24
C ALA A 107 0.00 4.18 -5.80
N GLU A 108 -1.03 3.34 -5.57
CA GLU A 108 -1.27 2.63 -4.29
C GLU A 108 0.02 2.01 -3.73
N PHE A 109 0.83 1.45 -4.63
CA PHE A 109 2.06 0.74 -4.31
C PHE A 109 3.06 1.57 -3.47
N PHE A 110 3.25 2.86 -3.77
CA PHE A 110 4.19 3.70 -3.02
C PHE A 110 3.71 3.96 -1.60
N TRP A 111 2.41 4.16 -1.43
CA TRP A 111 1.79 4.40 -0.12
C TRP A 111 1.90 3.18 0.79
N ILE A 112 1.49 2.00 0.29
CA ILE A 112 1.50 0.75 1.06
C ILE A 112 2.92 0.35 1.42
N ASN A 113 3.82 0.28 0.43
CA ASN A 113 5.18 -0.17 0.70
C ASN A 113 5.98 0.86 1.50
N GLY A 114 5.76 2.16 1.28
CA GLY A 114 6.33 3.22 2.10
C GLY A 114 5.90 3.09 3.56
N ALA A 115 4.60 2.90 3.81
CA ALA A 115 4.08 2.70 5.16
C ALA A 115 4.69 1.46 5.85
N ARG A 116 4.87 0.37 5.10
CA ARG A 116 5.53 -0.84 5.62
C ARG A 116 7.01 -0.62 5.92
N MET A 117 7.75 0.05 5.05
CA MET A 117 9.15 0.40 5.33
C MET A 117 9.27 1.22 6.60
N LEU A 118 8.41 2.24 6.75
CA LEU A 118 8.36 3.07 7.95
C LEU A 118 8.01 2.24 9.19
N ALA A 119 6.93 1.45 9.16
CA ALA A 119 6.45 0.75 10.34
C ALA A 119 7.27 -0.50 10.72
N TYR A 120 7.94 -1.16 9.76
CA TYR A 120 8.60 -2.45 10.01
C TYR A 120 10.11 -2.42 9.89
N ASP A 121 10.67 -1.69 8.92
CA ASP A 121 12.10 -1.72 8.68
C ASP A 121 12.82 -0.69 9.53
N VAL A 122 12.31 0.55 9.56
CA VAL A 122 12.97 1.65 10.24
C VAL A 122 13.12 1.42 11.75
N PRO A 123 12.14 0.89 12.51
CA PRO A 123 12.34 0.56 13.91
C PRO A 123 13.50 -0.43 14.11
N ASN A 124 13.56 -1.46 13.27
CA ASN A 124 14.63 -2.45 13.33
C ASN A 124 15.99 -1.79 13.09
N TRP A 125 16.09 -0.83 12.16
CA TRP A 125 17.33 -0.08 11.93
C TRP A 125 17.74 0.75 13.14
N ARG A 126 16.79 1.44 13.76
CA ARG A 126 17.02 2.27 14.95
C ARG A 126 17.46 1.43 16.14
N ILE A 127 16.79 0.31 16.39
CA ILE A 127 17.17 -0.64 17.45
C ILE A 127 18.59 -1.14 17.23
N GLN A 128 18.97 -1.49 15.99
CA GLN A 128 20.35 -1.91 15.69
C GLN A 128 21.37 -0.78 15.88
N GLN A 129 21.02 0.47 15.55
CA GLN A 129 21.87 1.64 15.81
C GLN A 129 22.03 1.91 17.31
N GLU A 130 21.02 1.61 18.13
CA GLU A 130 21.06 1.74 19.60
C GLU A 130 21.70 0.53 20.31
N GLY A 131 22.30 -0.42 19.56
CA GLY A 131 23.05 -1.56 20.12
C GLY A 131 22.37 -2.93 19.96
N GLY A 132 21.21 -2.97 19.31
CA GLY A 132 20.49 -4.19 18.96
C GLY A 132 19.54 -4.70 20.06
N TYR A 133 18.68 -5.66 19.69
CA TYR A 133 17.58 -6.18 20.53
C TYR A 133 17.99 -6.74 21.89
N ARG A 134 19.26 -7.15 22.06
CA ARG A 134 19.77 -7.66 23.35
C ARG A 134 20.16 -6.55 24.31
N VAL A 135 20.53 -5.37 23.79
CA VAL A 135 21.05 -4.24 24.57
C VAL A 135 19.95 -3.20 24.80
N VAL A 136 19.16 -2.93 23.78
CA VAL A 136 18.07 -1.93 23.85
C VAL A 136 16.93 -2.49 24.71
N PRO A 137 16.51 -1.81 25.79
CA PRO A 137 15.39 -2.26 26.62
C PRO A 137 14.09 -2.38 25.84
N GLU A 138 13.22 -3.32 26.22
CA GLU A 138 11.93 -3.55 25.54
C GLU A 138 11.07 -2.29 25.49
N SER A 139 11.03 -1.50 26.57
CA SER A 139 10.28 -0.24 26.60
C SER A 139 10.74 0.74 25.52
N ARG A 140 12.06 0.80 25.26
CA ARG A 140 12.63 1.64 24.20
C ARG A 140 12.32 1.06 22.82
N GLN A 141 12.34 -0.26 22.65
CA GLN A 141 11.94 -0.89 21.38
C GLN A 141 10.48 -0.56 21.04
N GLN A 142 9.58 -0.67 22.03
CA GLN A 142 8.16 -0.33 21.88
C GLN A 142 7.94 1.17 21.58
N GLU A 143 8.72 2.06 22.20
CA GLU A 143 8.71 3.49 21.88
C GLU A 143 9.10 3.74 20.42
N LEU A 144 10.19 3.12 19.95
CA LEU A 144 10.64 3.21 18.56
C LEU A 144 9.61 2.67 17.58
N ASP A 145 8.97 1.53 17.89
CA ASP A 145 7.91 0.95 17.10
C ASP A 145 6.69 1.89 17.00
N ARG A 146 6.27 2.51 18.12
CA ARG A 146 5.17 3.50 18.14
C ARG A 146 5.51 4.74 17.33
N GLU A 147 6.68 5.34 17.55
CA GLU A 147 7.12 6.54 16.84
C GLU A 147 7.12 6.34 15.31
N GLN A 148 7.53 5.16 14.82
CA GLN A 148 7.53 4.90 13.38
C GLN A 148 6.18 4.44 12.84
N ALA A 149 5.38 3.72 13.62
CA ALA A 149 4.00 3.43 13.26
C ALA A 149 3.19 4.71 13.06
N GLU A 150 3.39 5.73 13.92
CA GLU A 150 2.75 7.04 13.76
C GLU A 150 3.13 7.72 12.42
N GLN A 151 4.40 7.65 12.02
CA GLN A 151 4.84 8.17 10.71
C GLN A 151 4.19 7.42 9.56
N ALA A 152 4.08 6.09 9.66
CA ALA A 152 3.36 5.28 8.69
C ALA A 152 1.86 5.65 8.63
N PHE A 153 1.22 5.88 9.78
CA PHE A 153 -0.18 6.30 9.84
C PHE A 153 -0.41 7.70 9.25
N VAL A 154 0.53 8.63 9.43
CA VAL A 154 0.48 9.93 8.73
C VAL A 154 0.53 9.73 7.22
N LEU A 155 1.41 8.87 6.72
CA LEU A 155 1.50 8.55 5.29
C LEU A 155 0.21 7.89 4.77
N LEU A 156 -0.35 6.92 5.50
CA LEU A 156 -1.58 6.22 5.11
C LEU A 156 -2.82 7.15 5.15
N ARG A 157 -2.90 8.06 6.13
CA ARG A 157 -3.97 9.07 6.17
C ARG A 157 -3.92 10.01 4.95
N ARG A 158 -2.71 10.37 4.49
CA ARG A 158 -2.56 11.09 3.21
C ARG A 158 -2.99 10.24 2.03
N ALA A 159 -2.65 8.94 2.01
CA ALA A 159 -3.09 8.03 0.96
C ALA A 159 -4.62 7.96 0.83
N GLN A 160 -5.35 7.98 1.94
CA GLN A 160 -6.83 8.00 1.95
C GLN A 160 -7.45 9.23 1.26
N GLN A 161 -6.73 10.34 1.12
CA GLN A 161 -7.20 11.51 0.38
C GLN A 161 -7.24 11.26 -1.14
N TYR A 162 -6.39 10.36 -1.64
CA TYR A 162 -6.30 10.01 -3.07
C TYR A 162 -6.97 8.67 -3.39
N HIS A 163 -7.07 7.80 -2.39
CA HIS A 163 -7.66 6.46 -2.47
C HIS A 163 -8.81 6.33 -1.45
N PRO A 164 -9.87 7.15 -1.56
CA PRO A 164 -11.02 6.99 -0.70
C PRO A 164 -11.58 5.58 -0.89
N ASP A 165 -11.97 4.95 0.22
CA ASP A 165 -12.60 3.64 0.24
C ASP A 165 -11.76 2.44 -0.25
N ASN A 166 -10.45 2.60 -0.39
CA ASN A 166 -9.58 1.47 -0.73
C ASN A 166 -9.33 0.56 0.50
N PRO A 167 -9.84 -0.69 0.50
CA PRO A 167 -9.68 -1.60 1.64
C PRO A 167 -8.22 -1.91 1.95
N LYS A 168 -7.34 -1.99 0.95
CA LYS A 168 -5.93 -2.32 1.20
C LYS A 168 -5.22 -1.24 2.01
N ILE A 169 -5.51 0.04 1.74
CA ILE A 169 -4.96 1.15 2.52
C ILE A 169 -5.47 1.10 3.96
N THR A 170 -6.78 0.87 4.15
CA THR A 170 -7.39 0.71 5.48
C THR A 170 -6.78 -0.47 6.23
N MET A 171 -6.51 -1.58 5.55
CA MET A 171 -5.91 -2.77 6.16
C MET A 171 -4.47 -2.56 6.58
N GLU A 172 -3.70 -1.67 5.96
CA GLU A 172 -2.34 -1.39 6.45
C GLU A 172 -2.37 -0.79 7.88
N PHE A 173 -3.39 0.00 8.24
CA PHE A 173 -3.57 0.41 9.64
C PHE A 173 -3.74 -0.82 10.54
N ALA A 174 -4.68 -1.70 10.19
CA ALA A 174 -4.97 -2.91 10.95
C ALA A 174 -3.74 -3.81 11.11
N GLN A 175 -2.98 -4.00 10.04
CA GLN A 175 -1.77 -4.82 10.04
C GLN A 175 -0.68 -4.23 10.91
N ILE A 176 -0.46 -2.91 10.89
CA ILE A 176 0.54 -2.25 11.74
C ILE A 176 0.15 -2.39 13.22
N TYR A 177 -1.11 -2.15 13.58
CA TYR A 177 -1.59 -2.39 14.94
C TYR A 177 -1.38 -3.84 15.38
N LEU A 178 -1.80 -4.80 14.54
CA LEU A 178 -1.72 -6.22 14.86
C LEU A 178 -0.27 -6.71 14.98
N ASN A 179 0.55 -6.45 13.97
CA ASN A 179 1.83 -7.13 13.80
C ASN A 179 2.97 -6.39 14.48
N ARG A 180 2.96 -5.05 14.41
CA ARG A 180 4.04 -4.22 14.96
C ARG A 180 3.74 -3.77 16.38
N LEU A 181 2.55 -3.20 16.62
CA LEU A 181 2.20 -2.63 17.92
C LEU A 181 1.62 -3.64 18.91
N LYS A 182 1.19 -4.83 18.43
CA LYS A 182 0.51 -5.86 19.24
C LYS A 182 -0.76 -5.32 19.93
N ASP A 183 -1.40 -4.36 19.29
CA ASP A 183 -2.64 -3.75 19.76
C ASP A 183 -3.81 -4.40 19.03
N HIS A 184 -4.35 -5.46 19.63
CA HIS A 184 -5.42 -6.26 19.03
C HIS A 184 -6.73 -5.48 18.90
N ALA A 185 -7.07 -4.66 19.90
CA ALA A 185 -8.28 -3.85 19.90
C ALA A 185 -8.29 -2.87 18.72
N GLN A 186 -7.23 -2.08 18.56
CA GLN A 186 -7.12 -1.16 17.42
C GLN A 186 -7.05 -1.92 16.08
N ALA A 187 -6.34 -3.06 16.04
CA ALA A 187 -6.32 -3.88 14.84
C ALA A 187 -7.71 -4.37 14.43
N ALA A 188 -8.51 -4.84 15.39
CA ALA A 188 -9.88 -5.31 15.18
C ALA A 188 -10.75 -4.20 14.58
N GLU A 189 -10.73 -3.00 15.16
CA GLU A 189 -11.49 -1.85 14.64
C GLU A 189 -11.16 -1.55 13.17
N TRP A 190 -9.87 -1.53 12.82
CA TRP A 190 -9.44 -1.26 11.46
C TRP A 190 -9.73 -2.42 10.48
N PHE A 191 -9.66 -3.67 10.93
CA PHE A 191 -10.09 -4.82 10.12
C PHE A 191 -11.60 -4.79 9.85
N LEU A 192 -12.42 -4.46 10.84
CA LEU A 192 -13.86 -4.29 10.67
C LEU A 192 -14.18 -3.13 9.73
N LYS A 193 -13.46 -2.02 9.85
CA LYS A 193 -13.62 -0.89 8.93
C LYS A 193 -13.28 -1.29 7.49
N ALA A 194 -12.17 -2.00 7.30
CA ALA A 194 -11.77 -2.47 5.98
C ALA A 194 -12.77 -3.48 5.40
N SER A 195 -13.31 -4.39 6.21
CA SER A 195 -14.23 -5.43 5.73
C SER A 195 -15.57 -4.89 5.22
N LYS A 196 -15.92 -3.65 5.58
CA LYS A 196 -17.12 -2.95 5.13
C LYS A 196 -16.93 -2.17 3.82
N GLN A 197 -15.71 -2.14 3.28
CA GLN A 197 -15.40 -1.43 2.04
C GLN A 197 -15.55 -2.34 0.82
N ASP A 198 -15.94 -1.76 -0.31
CA ASP A 198 -16.12 -2.51 -1.55
C ASP A 198 -14.80 -3.14 -2.00
N GLY A 199 -14.88 -4.40 -2.43
CA GLY A 199 -13.70 -5.17 -2.85
C GLY A 199 -12.77 -5.58 -1.71
N ALA A 200 -13.19 -5.44 -0.45
CA ALA A 200 -12.43 -5.94 0.68
C ALA A 200 -12.25 -7.45 0.60
N PRO A 201 -11.06 -7.98 0.92
CA PRO A 201 -10.86 -9.41 0.95
C PRO A 201 -11.62 -10.02 2.13
N PHE A 202 -12.28 -11.16 1.90
CA PHE A 202 -13.12 -11.83 2.91
C PHE A 202 -12.39 -12.16 4.23
N TYR A 203 -11.06 -12.30 4.19
CA TYR A 203 -10.30 -12.55 5.42
C TYR A 203 -10.30 -11.36 6.39
N ALA A 204 -10.56 -10.13 5.95
CA ALA A 204 -10.59 -8.96 6.83
C ALA A 204 -11.64 -9.13 7.95
N ALA A 205 -12.87 -9.51 7.58
CA ALA A 205 -13.94 -9.80 8.54
C ALA A 205 -13.61 -10.99 9.45
N ARG A 206 -12.97 -12.03 8.89
CA ARG A 206 -12.58 -13.23 9.66
C ARG A 206 -11.50 -12.92 10.70
N ILE A 207 -10.53 -12.06 10.35
CA ILE A 207 -9.50 -11.61 11.29
C ILE A 207 -10.12 -10.75 12.40
N TYR A 208 -11.05 -9.85 12.07
CA TYR A 208 -11.78 -9.09 13.10
C TYR A 208 -12.40 -10.02 14.16
N ALA A 209 -13.16 -11.02 13.72
CA ALA A 209 -13.81 -11.97 14.61
C ALA A 209 -12.81 -12.81 15.44
N GLU A 210 -11.68 -13.18 14.83
CA GLU A 210 -10.60 -13.89 15.53
C GLU A 210 -9.93 -13.00 16.59
N LEU A 211 -9.78 -11.70 16.34
CA LEU A 211 -9.22 -10.76 17.31
C LEU A 211 -10.18 -10.56 18.49
N LEU A 212 -11.49 -10.53 18.26
CA LEU A 212 -12.48 -10.53 19.35
C LEU A 212 -12.29 -11.75 20.28
N ARG A 213 -12.16 -12.96 19.72
CA ARG A 213 -11.90 -14.17 20.51
C ARG A 213 -10.63 -14.05 21.35
N ARG A 214 -9.54 -13.58 20.74
CA ARG A 214 -8.25 -13.42 21.43
C ARG A 214 -8.30 -12.45 22.60
N ASP A 215 -9.18 -11.45 22.54
CA ASP A 215 -9.38 -10.47 23.59
C ASP A 215 -10.47 -10.92 24.60
N GLY A 216 -10.94 -12.18 24.52
CA GLY A 216 -11.92 -12.77 25.43
C GLY A 216 -13.37 -12.39 25.15
N LEU A 217 -13.64 -11.80 23.99
CA LEU A 217 -14.96 -11.35 23.56
C LEU A 217 -15.69 -12.44 22.77
N ASP A 218 -15.68 -13.67 23.28
CA ASP A 218 -16.14 -14.87 22.57
C ASP A 218 -17.62 -14.80 22.18
N ARG A 219 -18.46 -14.21 23.03
CA ARG A 219 -19.90 -14.02 22.74
C ARG A 219 -20.10 -13.10 21.55
N GLU A 220 -19.33 -12.01 21.47
CA GLU A 220 -19.41 -11.03 20.38
C GLU A 220 -18.83 -11.60 19.08
N ALA A 221 -17.73 -12.34 19.18
CA ALA A 221 -17.16 -13.09 18.06
C ALA A 221 -18.16 -14.12 17.51
N TYR A 222 -18.88 -14.82 18.39
CA TYR A 222 -19.90 -15.79 18.00
C TYR A 222 -21.04 -15.15 17.21
N GLU A 223 -21.61 -14.06 17.73
CA GLU A 223 -22.67 -13.32 17.02
C GLU A 223 -22.17 -12.80 15.67
N PHE A 224 -20.96 -12.25 15.63
CA PHE A 224 -20.39 -11.76 14.38
C PHE A 224 -20.12 -12.88 13.37
N TYR A 225 -19.59 -14.03 13.79
CA TYR A 225 -19.35 -15.15 12.88
C TYR A 225 -20.64 -15.71 12.29
N LYS A 226 -21.74 -15.78 13.06
CA LYS A 226 -23.05 -16.17 12.53
C LYS A 226 -23.50 -15.22 11.42
N GLN A 227 -23.44 -13.91 11.66
CA GLN A 227 -23.78 -12.92 10.63
C GLN A 227 -22.86 -13.05 9.42
N LEU A 228 -21.55 -13.15 9.65
CA LEU A 228 -20.57 -13.30 8.57
C LEU A 228 -20.84 -14.55 7.73
N PHE A 229 -21.24 -15.67 8.35
CA PHE A 229 -21.59 -16.89 7.61
C PHE A 229 -22.75 -16.62 6.64
N LEU A 230 -23.79 -15.91 7.07
CA LEU A 230 -24.94 -15.58 6.24
C LEU A 230 -24.55 -14.63 5.09
N ASP A 231 -23.68 -13.66 5.36
CA ASP A 231 -23.25 -12.66 4.37
C ASP A 231 -22.28 -13.20 3.32
N LEU A 232 -21.54 -14.28 3.65
CA LEU A 232 -20.53 -14.83 2.75
C LEU A 232 -21.15 -15.63 1.60
N PRO A 233 -20.65 -15.45 0.36
CA PRO A 233 -21.11 -16.22 -0.79
C PRO A 233 -20.72 -17.70 -0.69
N ASP A 234 -21.62 -18.57 -1.13
CA ASP A 234 -21.42 -20.03 -1.13
C ASP A 234 -20.47 -20.51 -2.24
N ASP A 235 -20.40 -19.77 -3.35
CA ASP A 235 -19.67 -20.14 -4.57
C ASP A 235 -18.28 -19.51 -4.67
N ASN A 236 -17.70 -19.05 -3.54
CA ASN A 236 -16.38 -18.43 -3.51
C ASN A 236 -15.43 -19.10 -2.51
N ALA A 237 -14.41 -19.80 -3.03
CA ALA A 237 -13.42 -20.46 -2.19
C ALA A 237 -12.64 -19.50 -1.26
N PHE A 238 -12.47 -18.23 -1.64
CA PHE A 238 -11.77 -17.23 -0.82
C PHE A 238 -12.61 -16.74 0.37
N ALA A 239 -13.95 -16.88 0.30
CA ALA A 239 -14.83 -16.60 1.42
C ALA A 239 -14.54 -17.53 2.61
N GLN A 240 -14.13 -18.77 2.33
CA GLN A 240 -13.85 -19.79 3.34
C GLN A 240 -15.02 -19.97 4.33
N LYS A 241 -16.25 -19.95 3.82
CA LYS A 241 -17.49 -20.15 4.60
C LYS A 241 -17.48 -21.42 5.47
N PRO A 242 -16.89 -22.56 5.05
CA PRO A 242 -16.72 -23.72 5.93
C PRO A 242 -15.84 -23.46 7.17
N VAL A 243 -14.79 -22.65 7.04
CA VAL A 243 -13.91 -22.26 8.17
C VAL A 243 -14.68 -21.37 9.14
N VAL A 244 -15.55 -20.48 8.64
CA VAL A 244 -16.43 -19.69 9.49
C VAL A 244 -17.38 -20.59 10.28
N LEU A 245 -17.99 -21.60 9.64
CA LEU A 245 -18.85 -22.56 10.33
C LEU A 245 -18.09 -23.34 11.41
N GLU A 246 -16.87 -23.80 11.12
CA GLU A 246 -16.01 -24.46 12.11
C GLU A 246 -15.79 -23.56 13.35
N ARG A 247 -15.46 -22.29 13.14
CA ARG A 247 -15.27 -21.30 14.23
C ARG A 247 -16.54 -21.06 15.03
N ILE A 248 -17.71 -21.04 14.39
CA ILE A 248 -19.02 -21.00 15.06
C ILE A 248 -19.19 -22.22 15.97
N ARG A 249 -18.88 -23.43 15.48
CA ARG A 249 -19.02 -24.67 16.26
C ARG A 249 -18.05 -24.74 17.44
N GLU A 250 -16.82 -24.27 17.27
CA GLU A 250 -15.85 -24.15 18.37
C GLU A 250 -16.40 -23.25 19.47
N LEU A 251 -16.88 -22.06 19.11
CA LEU A 251 -17.45 -21.10 20.06
C LEU A 251 -18.71 -21.63 20.75
N GLU A 252 -19.53 -22.44 20.07
CA GLU A 252 -20.69 -23.11 20.70
C GLU A 252 -20.28 -24.10 21.78
N LEU A 253 -19.13 -24.76 21.62
CA LEU A 253 -18.58 -25.65 22.64
C LEU A 253 -17.98 -24.85 23.79
N GLU A 254 -17.17 -23.83 23.48
CA GLU A 254 -16.49 -22.98 24.46
C GLU A 254 -17.47 -22.19 25.33
N LEU A 255 -18.55 -21.67 24.74
CA LEU A 255 -19.60 -20.92 25.42
C LEU A 255 -20.70 -21.83 26.01
N GLU A 256 -20.55 -23.16 25.92
CA GLU A 256 -21.51 -24.17 26.39
C GLU A 256 -22.94 -23.96 25.84
N ILE A 257 -23.06 -23.58 24.57
CA ILE A 257 -24.36 -23.27 23.95
C ILE A 257 -25.20 -24.55 23.83
N PRO A 258 -26.42 -24.55 24.43
CA PRO A 258 -27.32 -25.69 24.32
C PRO A 258 -27.60 -26.04 22.87
N ILE A 259 -27.70 -27.34 22.56
CA ILE A 259 -27.82 -27.83 21.18
C ILE A 259 -28.99 -27.17 20.43
N TYR A 260 -30.09 -26.88 21.12
CA TYR A 260 -31.29 -26.26 20.54
C TYR A 260 -31.15 -24.75 20.27
N GLU A 261 -30.10 -24.09 20.78
CA GLU A 261 -29.78 -22.67 20.54
C GLU A 261 -28.62 -22.49 19.55
N ARG A 262 -27.98 -23.58 19.12
CA ARG A 262 -26.85 -23.55 18.19
C ARG A 262 -27.28 -23.05 16.81
N PHE A 263 -26.35 -22.40 16.13
CA PHE A 263 -26.53 -21.87 14.79
C PHE A 263 -26.87 -22.98 13.80
N LEU A 264 -27.90 -22.76 12.99
CA LEU A 264 -28.37 -23.69 11.96
C LEU A 264 -28.19 -23.03 10.59
N PRO A 265 -27.19 -23.46 9.80
CA PRO A 265 -26.80 -22.76 8.57
C PRO A 265 -27.80 -22.87 7.41
N PHE A 266 -28.87 -23.65 7.55
CA PHE A 266 -29.84 -23.96 6.48
C PHE A 266 -31.29 -23.60 6.83
N LEU A 267 -31.53 -22.91 7.95
CA LEU A 267 -32.85 -22.37 8.28
C LEU A 267 -32.87 -20.90 7.90
N GLU A 268 -33.29 -20.63 6.67
CA GLU A 268 -33.77 -19.30 6.30
C GLU A 268 -35.04 -19.03 7.10
N PHE A 269 -35.05 -17.96 7.91
CA PHE A 269 -36.30 -17.40 8.40
C PHE A 269 -36.89 -16.59 7.25
N GLU A 270 -37.99 -17.10 6.68
CA GLU A 270 -38.88 -16.35 5.79
C GLU A 270 -39.37 -15.04 6.41
#